data_AF-A0A0C2F895-F1
#
_entry.id   AF-A0A0C2F895-F1
#
_cell.length_a   1.000
_cell.length_b   1.000
_cell.length_c   1.000
_cell.angle_alpha   90.00
_cell.angle_beta   90.00
_cell.angle_gamma   90.00
#
_symmetry.space_group_name_H-M   'P 1'
#
loop_
_entity.id
_entity.type
_entity.pdbx_description
1 polymer ?
#
loop_
_entity_poly.entity_id
_entity_poly.type
_entity_poly.pdbx_seq_one_letter_code
_entity_poly.pdbx_strand_id
1 'polypeptide(L)'
;MDRKQRKAFLRQLKAQKNPHSDRAMECKLLWEKIRSKKASAQDRDECVSKLFGLVKGYAAKLIYAHDTCRVFECLLALKRPGITAAIFDELTPEIVRMTKSKYAHFFVLRMLKYGTKDQRATIIRAFRGHAVSLMRIVYAAEVSHELLYVSLYLRMSDVAVPLFIRFS
;
A
#
# COMPACT_ATOMS: atom_id res chain seq x y z
N MET A 1 -24.35 31.79 5.35
CA MET A 1 -24.16 30.40 4.89
C MET A 1 -24.02 29.50 6.10
N ASP A 2 -24.94 28.56 6.27
CA ASP A 2 -24.95 27.60 7.36
C ASP A 2 -23.73 26.65 7.28
N ARG A 3 -23.19 26.20 8.43
CA ARG A 3 -21.96 25.39 8.51
C ARG A 3 -22.11 24.06 7.75
N LYS A 4 -23.34 23.54 7.70
CA LYS A 4 -23.74 22.33 6.96
C LYS A 4 -23.71 22.56 5.44
N GLN A 5 -24.24 23.70 4.98
CA GLN A 5 -24.27 24.08 3.57
C GLN A 5 -22.87 24.35 3.01
N ARG A 6 -22.00 25.00 3.80
CA ARG A 6 -20.60 25.26 3.41
C ARG A 6 -19.80 23.97 3.26
N LYS A 7 -20.04 22.98 4.12
CA LYS A 7 -19.42 21.65 4.05
C LYS A 7 -19.93 20.85 2.84
N ALA A 8 -21.22 20.91 2.53
CA ALA A 8 -21.81 20.27 1.35
C ALA A 8 -21.28 20.86 0.05
N PHE A 9 -21.17 22.19 -0.03
CA PHE A 9 -20.64 22.92 -1.19
C PHE A 9 -19.15 22.61 -1.45
N LEU A 10 -18.32 22.60 -0.40
CA LEU A 10 -16.92 22.17 -0.51
C LEU A 10 -16.78 20.70 -0.95
N ARG A 11 -17.75 19.85 -0.59
CA ARG A 11 -17.78 18.43 -0.98
C ARG A 11 -18.18 18.28 -2.45
N GLN A 12 -19.14 19.07 -2.93
CA GLN A 12 -19.48 19.15 -4.36
C GLN A 12 -18.31 19.69 -5.20
N LEU A 13 -17.61 20.73 -4.73
CA LEU A 13 -16.42 21.26 -5.41
C LEU A 13 -15.26 20.25 -5.45
N LYS A 14 -15.07 19.44 -4.40
CA LYS A 14 -14.09 18.35 -4.38
C LYS A 14 -14.49 17.16 -5.26
N ALA A 15 -15.78 16.85 -5.35
CA ALA A 15 -16.32 15.83 -6.25
C ALA A 15 -16.18 16.25 -7.73
N GLN A 16 -16.44 17.53 -8.04
CA GLN A 16 -16.18 18.09 -9.38
C GLN A 16 -14.69 18.13 -9.73
N LYS A 17 -13.80 18.44 -8.79
CA LYS A 17 -12.35 18.48 -9.04
C LYS A 17 -11.72 17.09 -9.21
N ASN A 18 -12.30 16.05 -8.61
CA ASN A 18 -11.74 14.70 -8.62
C ASN A 18 -12.87 13.66 -8.75
N PRO A 19 -13.19 13.19 -9.97
CA PRO A 19 -14.13 12.08 -10.22
C PRO A 19 -13.77 10.78 -9.48
N HIS A 20 -12.55 10.67 -8.96
CA HIS A 20 -12.05 9.54 -8.18
C HIS A 20 -12.30 9.66 -6.67
N SER A 21 -12.80 10.81 -6.17
CA SER A 21 -13.10 11.03 -4.76
C SER A 21 -14.19 10.07 -4.25
N ASP A 22 -15.17 9.75 -5.09
CA ASP A 22 -16.25 8.84 -4.70
C ASP A 22 -15.73 7.41 -4.53
N ARG A 23 -14.82 6.95 -5.39
CA ARG A 23 -14.19 5.63 -5.23
C ARG A 23 -13.31 5.53 -3.99
N ALA A 24 -12.53 6.57 -3.70
CA ALA A 24 -11.73 6.59 -2.46
C ALA A 24 -12.63 6.55 -1.22
N MET A 25 -13.79 7.22 -1.27
CA MET A 25 -14.79 7.19 -0.21
C MET A 25 -15.47 5.83 -0.08
N GLU A 26 -15.84 5.19 -1.19
CA GLU A 26 -16.38 3.82 -1.19
C GLU A 26 -15.36 2.80 -0.66
N CYS A 27 -14.10 2.91 -1.05
CA CYS A 27 -13.02 2.08 -0.52
C CYS A 27 -12.93 2.21 1.00
N LYS A 28 -13.05 3.43 1.53
CA LYS A 28 -13.04 3.70 2.97
C LYS A 28 -14.25 3.08 3.68
N LEU A 29 -15.45 3.20 3.10
CA LEU A 29 -16.66 2.60 3.68
C LEU A 29 -16.60 1.07 3.71
N LEU A 30 -16.13 0.45 2.62
CA LEU A 30 -15.90 -1.00 2.58
C LEU A 30 -14.83 -1.43 3.57
N TRP A 31 -13.76 -0.64 3.70
CA TRP A 31 -12.72 -0.89 4.68
C TRP A 31 -13.23 -0.87 6.13
N GLU A 32 -14.03 0.13 6.52
CA GLU A 32 -14.61 0.19 7.87
C GLU A 32 -15.51 -1.03 8.15
N LYS A 33 -16.22 -1.53 7.13
CA LYS A 33 -17.00 -2.78 7.24
C LYS A 33 -16.09 -4.00 7.46
N ILE A 34 -14.98 -4.13 6.71
CA ILE A 34 -14.01 -5.23 6.85
C ILE A 34 -13.34 -5.22 8.23
N ARG A 35 -13.08 -4.04 8.78
CA ARG A 35 -12.45 -3.85 10.09
C ARG A 35 -13.41 -4.11 11.26
N SER A 36 -14.72 -3.95 11.05
CA SER A 36 -15.72 -4.16 12.09
C SER A 36 -15.72 -5.62 12.58
N LYS A 37 -15.58 -5.81 13.90
CA LYS A 37 -15.62 -7.15 14.55
C LYS A 37 -16.97 -7.87 14.40
N LYS A 38 -18.01 -7.17 13.94
CA LYS A 38 -19.36 -7.72 13.74
C LYS A 38 -19.56 -8.42 12.40
N ALA A 39 -18.63 -8.27 11.45
CA ALA A 39 -18.78 -8.85 10.11
C ALA A 39 -18.48 -10.36 10.12
N SER A 40 -19.37 -11.15 9.54
CA SER A 40 -19.14 -12.59 9.34
C SER A 40 -17.95 -12.82 8.40
N ALA A 41 -17.33 -13.99 8.44
CA ALA A 41 -16.22 -14.30 7.53
C ALA A 41 -16.62 -14.17 6.05
N GLN A 42 -17.86 -14.54 5.73
CA GLN A 42 -18.42 -14.48 4.38
C GLN A 42 -18.64 -13.04 3.92
N ASP A 43 -19.20 -12.17 4.77
CA ASP A 43 -19.37 -10.74 4.46
C ASP A 43 -18.03 -10.03 4.25
N ARG A 44 -17.01 -10.41 5.01
CA ARG A 44 -15.65 -9.86 4.87
C ARG A 44 -15.07 -10.25 3.51
N ASP A 45 -15.24 -11.49 3.08
CA ASP A 45 -14.78 -11.97 1.78
C ASP A 45 -15.42 -11.24 0.60
N GLU A 46 -16.73 -11.01 0.67
CA GLU A 46 -17.44 -10.22 -0.33
C GLU A 46 -16.99 -8.76 -0.35
N CYS A 47 -16.84 -8.15 0.82
CA CYS A 47 -16.38 -6.77 0.94
C CYS A 47 -14.96 -6.60 0.38
N VAL A 48 -14.07 -7.57 0.62
CA VAL A 48 -12.71 -7.58 0.09
C VAL A 48 -12.71 -7.71 -1.43
N SER A 49 -13.57 -8.56 -1.99
CA SER A 49 -13.68 -8.74 -3.44
C SER A 49 -14.20 -7.48 -4.12
N LYS A 50 -15.23 -6.83 -3.54
CA LYS A 50 -15.74 -5.53 -4.00
C LYS A 50 -14.68 -4.44 -3.90
N LEU A 51 -13.96 -4.38 -2.78
CA LEU A 51 -12.88 -3.43 -2.56
C LEU A 51 -11.76 -3.59 -3.59
N PHE A 52 -11.34 -4.82 -3.87
CA PHE A 52 -10.33 -5.10 -4.88
C PHE A 52 -10.78 -4.66 -6.28
N GLY A 53 -12.05 -4.90 -6.65
CA GLY A 53 -12.61 -4.44 -7.93
C GLY A 53 -12.58 -2.92 -8.10
N LEU A 54 -12.78 -2.15 -7.01
CA LEU A 54 -12.69 -0.68 -7.04
C LEU A 54 -11.25 -0.16 -7.12
N VAL A 55 -10.32 -0.89 -6.51
CA VAL A 55 -8.90 -0.52 -6.43
C VAL A 55 -8.14 -0.90 -7.71
N LYS A 56 -8.48 -2.02 -8.34
CA LYS A 56 -7.82 -2.53 -9.55
C LYS A 56 -7.93 -1.51 -10.69
N GLY A 57 -6.80 -1.19 -11.31
CA GLY A 57 -6.65 -0.20 -12.39
C GLY A 57 -6.53 1.25 -11.92
N TYR A 58 -6.67 1.52 -10.61
CA TYR A 58 -6.55 2.85 -10.02
C TYR A 58 -5.59 2.88 -8.83
N ALA A 59 -4.86 1.78 -8.56
CA ALA A 59 -4.00 1.65 -7.40
C ALA A 59 -2.91 2.72 -7.38
N ALA A 60 -2.29 2.98 -8.53
CA ALA A 60 -1.26 4.02 -8.71
C ALA A 60 -1.75 5.42 -8.34
N LYS A 61 -3.04 5.73 -8.55
CA LYS A 61 -3.61 7.04 -8.21
C LYS A 61 -4.04 7.12 -6.75
N LEU A 62 -4.54 6.02 -6.20
CA LEU A 62 -5.10 5.97 -4.85
C LEU A 62 -4.02 5.83 -3.78
N ILE A 63 -2.86 5.22 -4.07
CA ILE A 63 -1.85 4.92 -3.03
C ILE A 63 -1.25 6.16 -2.36
N TYR A 64 -1.24 7.31 -3.04
CA TYR A 64 -0.65 8.56 -2.54
C TYR A 64 -1.54 9.32 -1.55
N ALA A 65 -2.83 9.00 -1.47
CA ALA A 65 -3.74 9.66 -0.54
C ALA A 65 -3.66 9.03 0.87
N HIS A 66 -3.64 9.88 1.89
CA HIS A 66 -3.51 9.47 3.30
C HIS A 66 -4.61 8.48 3.75
N ASP A 67 -5.84 8.70 3.31
CA ASP A 67 -6.97 7.88 3.74
C ASP A 67 -6.98 6.50 3.05
N THR A 68 -6.51 6.45 1.81
CA THR A 68 -6.50 5.24 0.98
C THR A 68 -5.26 4.38 1.21
N CYS A 69 -4.11 4.94 1.60
CA CYS A 69 -2.91 4.14 1.90
C CYS A 69 -3.18 3.09 2.99
N ARG A 70 -4.01 3.41 3.99
CA ARG A 70 -4.44 2.48 5.04
C ARG A 70 -5.25 1.30 4.51
N VAL A 71 -6.07 1.54 3.49
CA VAL A 71 -6.84 0.48 2.81
C VAL A 71 -5.89 -0.53 2.16
N PHE A 72 -4.84 -0.04 1.49
CA PHE A 72 -3.81 -0.88 0.87
C PHE A 72 -2.98 -1.67 1.88
N GLU A 73 -2.56 -1.04 2.99
CA GLU A 73 -1.88 -1.72 4.10
C GLU A 73 -2.67 -2.94 4.60
N CYS A 74 -3.98 -2.78 4.71
CA CYS A 74 -4.85 -3.84 5.21
C CYS A 74 -5.18 -4.89 4.15
N LEU A 75 -5.31 -4.50 2.88
CA LEU A 75 -5.41 -5.46 1.77
C LEU A 75 -4.21 -6.41 1.73
N LEU A 76 -3.00 -5.91 2.00
CA LEU A 76 -1.82 -6.76 2.17
C LEU A 76 -1.90 -7.65 3.41
N ALA A 77 -2.43 -7.14 4.52
CA ALA A 77 -2.57 -7.90 5.77
C ALA A 77 -3.53 -9.10 5.68
N LEU A 78 -4.49 -9.07 4.74
CA LEU A 78 -5.41 -10.19 4.48
C LEU A 78 -4.75 -11.41 3.84
N LYS A 79 -3.50 -11.28 3.35
CA LYS A 79 -2.70 -12.36 2.75
C LYS A 79 -3.43 -13.18 1.67
N ARG A 80 -4.22 -12.52 0.81
CA ARG A 80 -4.85 -13.18 -0.34
C ARG A 80 -3.90 -13.12 -1.53
N PRO A 81 -3.29 -14.24 -1.95
CA PRO A 81 -2.22 -14.22 -2.94
C PRO A 81 -2.67 -13.62 -4.27
N GLY A 82 -3.89 -13.90 -4.74
CA GLY A 82 -4.39 -13.35 -6.01
C GLY A 82 -4.58 -11.82 -6.01
N ILE A 83 -5.08 -11.26 -4.89
CA ILE A 83 -5.29 -9.82 -4.75
C ILE A 83 -3.95 -9.10 -4.57
N THR A 84 -3.09 -9.64 -3.70
CA THR A 84 -1.79 -9.07 -3.40
C THR A 84 -0.87 -9.07 -4.64
N ALA A 85 -0.85 -10.15 -5.42
CA ALA A 85 -0.07 -10.20 -6.66
C ALA A 85 -0.56 -9.17 -7.69
N ALA A 86 -1.87 -9.08 -7.92
CA ALA A 86 -2.41 -8.13 -8.88
C ALA A 86 -2.12 -6.66 -8.50
N ILE A 87 -2.24 -6.32 -7.22
CA ILE A 87 -1.89 -4.96 -6.72
C ILE A 87 -0.39 -4.71 -6.88
N PHE A 88 0.44 -5.72 -6.63
CA PHE A 88 1.88 -5.62 -6.78
C PHE A 88 2.27 -5.33 -8.22
N ASP A 89 1.71 -6.07 -9.19
CA ASP A 89 2.00 -5.90 -10.60
C ASP A 89 1.60 -4.51 -11.09
N GLU A 90 0.45 -3.99 -10.63
CA GLU A 90 -0.01 -2.65 -10.96
C GLU A 90 0.87 -1.54 -10.37
N LEU A 91 1.40 -1.74 -9.14
CA LEU A 91 2.22 -0.75 -8.44
C LEU A 91 3.71 -0.86 -8.71
N THR A 92 4.16 -1.93 -9.35
CA THR A 92 5.57 -2.16 -9.73
C THR A 92 6.23 -0.97 -10.44
N PRO A 93 5.61 -0.31 -11.44
CA PRO A 93 6.24 0.85 -12.10
C PRO A 93 6.36 2.08 -11.19
N GLU A 94 5.49 2.22 -10.18
CA GLU A 94 5.47 3.40 -9.30
C GLU A 94 6.36 3.26 -8.06
N ILE A 95 7.03 2.11 -7.85
CA ILE A 95 7.82 1.80 -6.64
C ILE A 95 8.77 2.94 -6.25
N VAL A 96 9.58 3.43 -7.20
CA VAL A 96 10.58 4.48 -6.94
C VAL A 96 9.92 5.80 -6.52
N ARG A 97 8.77 6.12 -7.10
CA ARG A 97 8.00 7.32 -6.76
C ARG A 97 7.30 7.16 -5.42
N MET A 98 6.79 5.98 -5.13
CA MET A 98 6.15 5.64 -3.85
C MET A 98 7.12 5.80 -2.68
N THR A 99 8.38 5.40 -2.83
CA THR A 99 9.40 5.59 -1.79
C THR A 99 9.68 7.03 -1.43
N LYS A 100 9.50 7.96 -2.37
CA LYS A 100 9.71 9.40 -2.11
C LYS A 100 8.53 10.04 -1.38
N SER A 101 7.39 9.34 -1.30
CA SER A 101 6.16 9.86 -0.70
C SER A 101 6.08 9.58 0.80
N LYS A 102 5.63 10.58 1.57
CA LYS A 102 5.35 10.47 3.01
C LYS A 102 4.36 9.35 3.39
N TYR A 103 3.48 8.94 2.47
CA TYR A 103 2.46 7.93 2.79
C TYR A 103 2.68 6.61 2.05
N ALA A 104 3.05 6.67 0.78
CA ALA A 104 3.19 5.46 -0.04
C ALA A 104 4.45 4.64 0.28
N HIS A 105 5.47 5.21 0.93
CA HIS A 105 6.69 4.47 1.32
C HIS A 105 6.40 3.32 2.29
N PHE A 106 5.43 3.48 3.21
CA PHE A 106 4.99 2.42 4.12
C PHE A 106 4.47 1.20 3.37
N PHE A 107 3.81 1.40 2.24
CA PHE A 107 3.36 0.31 1.40
C PHE A 107 4.53 -0.46 0.78
N VAL A 108 5.58 0.24 0.34
CA VAL A 108 6.81 -0.39 -0.18
C VAL A 108 7.51 -1.24 0.90
N LEU A 109 7.59 -0.73 2.14
CA LEU A 109 8.10 -1.51 3.29
C LEU A 109 7.30 -2.80 3.50
N ARG A 110 5.97 -2.72 3.39
CA ARG A 110 5.09 -3.90 3.51
C ARG A 110 5.27 -4.87 2.35
N MET A 111 5.48 -4.38 1.12
CA MET A 111 5.79 -5.21 -0.03
C MET A 111 7.12 -5.95 0.14
N LEU A 112 8.14 -5.31 0.72
CA LEU A 112 9.42 -5.97 1.05
C LEU A 112 9.24 -7.07 2.10
N LYS A 113 8.43 -6.81 3.13
CA LYS A 113 8.17 -7.74 4.24
C LYS A 113 7.33 -8.96 3.85
N TYR A 114 6.30 -8.78 3.03
CA TYR A 114 5.33 -9.85 2.71
C TYR A 114 5.40 -10.34 1.26
N GLY A 115 6.18 -9.69 0.40
CA GLY A 115 6.30 -10.09 -1.00
C GLY A 115 6.99 -11.45 -1.18
N THR A 116 6.85 -12.04 -2.36
CA THR A 116 7.61 -13.23 -2.74
C THR A 116 9.09 -12.92 -3.01
N LYS A 117 9.93 -13.94 -3.16
CA LYS A 117 11.35 -13.74 -3.52
C LYS A 117 11.49 -12.97 -4.84
N ASP A 118 10.68 -13.29 -5.84
CA ASP A 118 10.70 -12.63 -7.16
C ASP A 118 10.26 -11.17 -7.09
N GLN A 119 9.19 -10.91 -6.32
CA GLN A 119 8.70 -9.55 -6.07
C GLN A 119 9.75 -8.68 -5.39
N ARG A 120 10.43 -9.20 -4.35
CA ARG A 120 11.56 -8.51 -3.72
C ARG A 120 12.69 -8.23 -4.70
N ALA A 121 13.05 -9.21 -5.53
CA ALA A 121 14.08 -9.02 -6.55
C ALA A 121 13.71 -7.90 -7.55
N THR A 122 12.44 -7.81 -7.94
CA THR A 122 11.94 -6.71 -8.79
C THR A 122 12.06 -5.35 -8.09
N ILE A 123 11.71 -5.25 -6.81
CA ILE A 123 11.89 -4.02 -6.02
C ILE A 123 13.36 -3.64 -5.97
N ILE A 124 14.25 -4.58 -5.64
CA ILE A 124 15.70 -4.35 -5.58
C ILE A 124 16.23 -3.84 -6.92
N ARG A 125 15.79 -4.43 -8.04
CA ARG A 125 16.15 -3.96 -9.39
C ARG A 125 15.67 -2.54 -9.67
N ALA A 126 14.45 -2.18 -9.27
CA ALA A 126 13.91 -0.83 -9.45
C ALA A 126 14.69 0.24 -8.65
N PHE A 127 15.24 -0.14 -7.49
CA PHE A 127 16.05 0.75 -6.66
C PHE A 127 17.51 0.89 -7.15
N ARG A 128 18.03 -0.10 -7.88
CA ARG A 128 19.36 -0.01 -8.50
C ARG A 128 19.37 1.19 -9.45
N GLY A 129 20.35 2.09 -9.26
CA GLY A 129 20.45 3.36 -10.00
C GLY A 129 19.80 4.57 -9.31
N HIS A 130 18.88 4.35 -8.36
CA HIS A 130 18.22 5.43 -7.61
C HIS A 130 18.71 5.56 -6.16
N ALA A 131 19.49 4.59 -5.66
CA ALA A 131 19.91 4.49 -4.26
C ALA A 131 20.49 5.81 -3.68
N VAL A 132 21.42 6.46 -4.38
CA VAL A 132 22.06 7.71 -3.91
C VAL A 132 21.05 8.85 -3.80
N SER A 133 20.11 8.96 -4.73
CA SER A 133 19.05 9.97 -4.71
C SER A 133 18.03 9.69 -3.60
N LEU A 134 17.70 8.42 -3.38
CA LEU A 134 16.73 7.98 -2.38
C LEU A 134 17.28 8.14 -0.95
N MET A 135 18.56 7.89 -0.70
CA MET A 135 19.16 8.07 0.63
C MET A 135 19.12 9.51 1.15
N ARG A 136 18.96 10.51 0.27
CA ARG A 136 18.84 11.93 0.67
C ARG A 136 17.45 12.28 1.20
N ILE A 137 16.45 11.41 0.99
CA ILE A 137 15.07 11.64 1.40
C ILE A 137 14.80 10.75 2.62
N VAL A 138 14.35 11.35 3.74
CA VAL A 138 14.10 10.63 5.00
C VAL A 138 13.26 9.36 4.82
N TYR A 139 12.14 9.46 4.09
CA TYR A 139 11.23 8.34 3.86
C TYR A 139 11.84 7.23 2.99
N ALA A 140 12.64 7.60 1.99
CA ALA A 140 13.26 6.63 1.11
C ALA A 140 14.53 6.03 1.72
N ALA A 141 15.17 6.73 2.66
CA ALA A 141 16.27 6.20 3.46
C ALA A 141 15.79 5.05 4.36
N GLU A 142 14.61 5.17 4.98
CA GLU A 142 14.00 4.08 5.76
C GLU A 142 13.77 2.83 4.91
N VAL A 143 13.21 3.00 3.71
CA VAL A 143 13.00 1.88 2.77
C VAL A 143 14.31 1.31 2.25
N SER A 144 15.32 2.15 2.02
CA SER A 144 16.64 1.72 1.60
C SER A 144 17.34 0.90 2.69
N HIS A 145 17.17 1.28 3.96
CA HIS A 145 17.68 0.52 5.11
C HIS A 145 17.01 -0.85 5.20
N GLU A 146 15.68 -0.90 5.09
CA GLU A 146 14.93 -2.18 5.09
C GLU A 146 15.35 -3.08 3.92
N LEU A 147 15.56 -2.51 2.74
CA LEU A 147 16.01 -3.24 1.56
C LEU A 147 17.41 -3.81 1.74
N LEU A 148 18.32 -3.07 2.38
CA LEU A 148 19.66 -3.57 2.74
C LEU A 148 19.56 -4.73 3.72
N TYR A 149 18.72 -4.61 4.75
CA TYR A 149 18.49 -5.67 5.74
C TYR A 149 17.96 -6.94 5.08
N VAL A 150 16.94 -6.83 4.22
CA VAL A 150 16.37 -7.96 3.47
C VAL A 150 17.39 -8.57 2.51
N SER A 151 18.21 -7.75 1.84
CA SER A 151 19.28 -8.20 0.94
C SER A 151 20.38 -8.97 1.69
N LEU A 152 20.80 -8.47 2.87
CA LEU A 152 21.75 -9.14 3.75
C LEU A 152 21.16 -10.43 4.33
N TYR A 153 19.90 -10.40 4.77
CA TYR A 153 19.21 -11.57 5.29
C TYR A 153 19.09 -12.67 4.24
N LEU A 154 18.69 -12.34 3.01
CA LEU A 154 18.65 -13.32 1.91
C LEU A 154 20.03 -13.90 1.62
N ARG A 155 21.08 -13.07 1.63
CA ARG A 155 22.47 -13.51 1.43
C ARG A 155 22.99 -14.39 2.57
N MET A 156 22.53 -14.15 3.80
CA MET A 156 22.85 -14.97 4.98
C MET A 156 21.96 -16.23 5.09
N SER A 157 20.75 -16.22 4.53
CA SER A 157 19.83 -17.36 4.51
C SER A 157 20.37 -18.52 3.67
N ASP A 158 21.19 -18.22 2.66
CA ASP A 158 21.94 -19.22 1.90
C ASP A 158 23.13 -19.80 2.70
N VAL A 159 23.42 -19.27 3.91
CA VAL A 159 24.56 -19.66 4.75
C VAL A 159 24.15 -20.27 6.11
N ALA A 160 23.08 -19.83 6.80
CA ALA A 160 22.41 -20.57 7.89
C ALA A 160 21.29 -19.76 8.60
N VAL A 161 20.09 -20.38 8.67
CA VAL A 161 19.10 -20.52 9.78
C VAL A 161 18.52 -19.28 10.52
N PRO A 162 17.20 -19.26 10.83
CA PRO A 162 16.39 -18.07 11.04
C PRO A 162 16.25 -17.69 12.52
N LEU A 163 16.49 -16.42 12.83
CA LEU A 163 16.02 -15.81 14.06
C LEU A 163 15.52 -14.39 13.74
N PHE A 164 14.50 -13.96 14.49
CA PHE A 164 13.94 -12.61 14.53
C PHE A 164 12.85 -12.21 13.50
N ILE A 165 11.68 -12.84 13.62
CA ILE A 165 10.40 -12.11 13.46
C ILE A 165 9.70 -12.12 14.82
N ARG A 166 10.04 -11.17 15.70
CA ARG A 166 9.18 -10.77 16.83
C ARG A 166 9.65 -9.47 17.44
N PHE A 167 8.94 -8.39 17.15
CA PHE A 167 8.80 -7.14 17.91
C PHE A 167 7.75 -6.33 17.15
N SER A 168 6.74 -5.71 17.74
CA SER A 168 5.94 -5.90 18.95
C SER A 168 4.59 -5.24 18.64
#